data_AF-A0A938RTV1-F1
#
_entry.id   AF-A0A938RTV1-F1
#
_cell.length_a   1.000
_cell.length_b   1.000
_cell.length_c   1.000
_cell.angle_alpha   90.00
_cell.angle_beta   90.00
_cell.angle_gamma   90.00
#
_symmetry.space_group_name_H-M   'P 1'
#
loop_
_entity.id
_entity.type
_entity.pdbx_description
1 polymer ?
#
loop_
_entity_poly.entity_id
_entity_poly.type
_entity_poly.pdbx_seq_one_letter_code
_entity_poly.pdbx_strand_id
1 'polypeptide(L)' 'MTHREELEDQVACADCGAQISRAAERGFAFGEDSVLCFACAERRGGSYDSDEDRWTSAPSLSGIRIPDDPER' A
#
# COMPACT_ATOMS: atom_id res chain seq x y z
N MET A 1 1.53 -20.07 25.27
CA MET A 1 2.11 -18.71 25.12
C MET A 1 1.63 -18.22 23.77
N THR A 2 0.48 -17.55 23.77
CA THR A 2 -0.26 -17.23 22.54
C THR A 2 0.43 -16.08 21.83
N HIS A 3 1.10 -16.34 20.70
CA HIS A 3 1.48 -15.32 19.71
C HIS A 3 0.18 -14.65 19.23
N ARG A 4 -0.27 -13.59 19.90
CA ARG A 4 -1.54 -12.89 19.60
C ARG A 4 -1.34 -11.44 19.16
N GLU A 5 -0.10 -11.01 18.97
CA GLU A 5 0.22 -9.58 18.79
C GLU A 5 0.70 -9.23 17.37
N GLU A 6 0.70 -10.18 16.41
CA GLU A 6 1.22 -9.94 15.05
C GLU A 6 0.12 -9.80 13.97
N LEU A 7 -1.16 -9.65 14.34
CA LEU A 7 -2.27 -9.80 13.37
C LEU A 7 -2.78 -8.49 12.75
N GLU A 8 -2.42 -7.31 13.27
CA GLU A 8 -3.34 -6.17 13.17
C GLU A 8 -2.95 -5.07 12.17
N ASP A 9 -1.78 -5.13 11.51
CA ASP A 9 -1.38 -4.11 10.53
C ASP A 9 -1.54 -4.56 9.07
N GLN A 10 -2.65 -5.27 8.80
CA GLN A 10 -3.06 -5.63 7.45
C GLN A 10 -3.99 -4.57 6.88
N VAL A 11 -3.64 -4.04 5.72
CA VAL A 11 -4.42 -3.01 5.02
C VAL A 11 -4.73 -3.51 3.61
N ALA A 12 -5.90 -3.12 3.07
CA ALA A 12 -6.26 -3.49 1.71
C ALA A 12 -5.60 -2.56 0.68
N CYS A 13 -5.04 -3.14 -0.38
CA CYS A 13 -4.57 -2.41 -1.53
C CYS A 13 -5.72 -1.64 -2.18
N ALA A 14 -5.56 -0.33 -2.35
CA ALA A 14 -6.57 0.56 -2.90
C ALA A 14 -6.92 0.29 -4.38
N ASP A 15 -6.12 -0.53 -5.08
CA ASP A 15 -6.34 -0.88 -6.49
C ASP A 15 -6.96 -2.27 -6.67
N CYS A 16 -6.34 -3.30 -6.11
CA CYS A 16 -6.78 -4.69 -6.29
C CYS A 16 -7.55 -5.26 -5.09
N GLY A 17 -7.58 -4.56 -3.95
CA GLY A 17 -8.22 -5.03 -2.71
C GLY A 17 -7.46 -6.14 -1.97
N ALA A 18 -6.26 -6.52 -2.42
CA ALA A 18 -5.45 -7.52 -1.74
C ALA A 18 -5.06 -7.05 -0.33
N GLN A 19 -5.21 -7.91 0.67
CA GLN A 19 -4.70 -7.61 2.02
C GLN A 19 -3.18 -7.71 2.02
N ILE A 20 -2.52 -6.63 2.43
CA ILE A 20 -1.08 -6.57 2.58
C ILE A 20 -0.69 -6.12 3.98
N SER A 21 0.41 -6.66 4.48
CA SER A 21 0.96 -6.23 5.78
C SER A 21 1.77 -4.96 5.61
N ARG A 22 1.31 -3.83 6.17
CA ARG A 22 2.04 -2.54 6.14
C ARG A 22 3.43 -2.62 6.76
N ALA A 23 3.60 -3.48 7.77
CA ALA A 23 4.86 -3.68 8.46
C ALA A 23 5.83 -4.67 7.78
N ALA A 24 5.32 -5.58 6.94
CA ALA A 24 6.12 -6.69 6.37
C ALA A 24 6.23 -6.65 4.85
N GLU A 25 5.32 -5.99 4.15
CA GLU A 25 5.30 -5.88 2.70
C GLU A 25 5.65 -4.48 2.22
N ARG A 26 6.28 -4.42 1.03
CA ARG A 26 6.68 -3.20 0.34
C ARG A 26 5.47 -2.50 -0.28
N GLY A 27 4.59 -1.98 0.57
CA GLY A 27 3.47 -1.14 0.15
C GLY A 27 3.95 0.25 -0.26
N PHE A 28 3.24 0.89 -1.19
CA PHE A 28 3.36 2.33 -1.42
C PHE A 28 2.19 3.03 -0.73
N ALA A 29 2.45 3.68 0.41
CA ALA A 29 1.44 4.47 1.10
C ALA A 29 1.23 5.81 0.39
N PHE A 30 -0.03 6.23 0.22
CA PHE A 30 -0.39 7.48 -0.42
C PHE A 30 -1.71 8.02 0.12
N GLY A 31 -1.87 9.35 0.13
CA GLY A 31 -2.99 9.98 0.84
C GLY A 31 -2.91 9.74 2.35
N GLU A 32 -4.04 9.84 3.04
CA GLU A 32 -4.09 9.75 4.51
C GLU A 32 -4.18 8.30 5.01
N ASP A 33 -4.89 7.42 4.28
CA ASP A 33 -5.07 6.02 4.70
C ASP A 33 -5.04 4.98 3.54
N SER A 34 -4.56 5.37 2.37
CA SER A 34 -4.50 4.46 1.22
C SER A 34 -3.11 3.87 1.00
N VAL A 35 -3.07 2.62 0.55
CA VAL A 35 -1.82 1.94 0.19
C VAL A 35 -2.01 1.16 -1.11
N LEU A 36 -0.96 1.09 -1.91
CA LEU A 36 -0.86 0.14 -3.01
C LEU A 36 0.06 -1.01 -2.61
N CYS A 37 -0.31 -2.24 -2.98
CA CYS A 37 0.64 -3.34 -2.91
C CYS A 37 1.78 -3.13 -3.91
N PHE A 38 2.92 -3.75 -3.63
CA PHE A 38 4.12 -3.70 -4.47
C PHE A 38 3.79 -3.92 -5.96
N ALA A 39 3.06 -4.99 -6.25
CA ALA A 39 2.70 -5.36 -7.63
C ALA A 39 1.80 -4.32 -8.32
N CYS A 40 0.87 -3.68 -7.60
CA CYS A 40 0.02 -2.63 -8.16
C CYS A 40 0.81 -1.33 -8.35
N ALA A 41 1.68 -0.99 -7.40
CA ALA A 41 2.54 0.17 -7.50
C ALA A 41 3.51 0.03 -8.70
N GLU A 42 4.21 -1.10 -8.85
CA GLU A 42 5.06 -1.35 -10.02
C GLU A 42 4.28 -1.32 -11.34
N ARG A 43 3.11 -1.97 -11.39
CA ARG A 43 2.26 -1.97 -12.59
C ARG A 43 1.81 -0.57 -13.00
N ARG A 44 1.67 0.33 -12.03
CA ARG A 44 1.29 1.74 -12.23
C ARG A 44 2.50 2.64 -12.55
N GLY A 45 3.68 2.06 -12.76
CA GLY A 45 4.90 2.79 -13.09
C GLY A 45 5.72 3.22 -11.87
N GLY A 46 5.38 2.72 -10.68
CA GLY A 46 6.24 2.87 -9.51
C GLY A 46 7.53 2.08 -9.70
N SER A 47 8.64 2.57 -9.16
CA SER A 47 9.89 1.83 -9.13
C SER A 47 10.39 1.77 -7.70
N TYR A 48 10.64 0.56 -7.24
CA TYR A 48 11.17 0.30 -5.91
C TYR A 48 12.62 -0.14 -6.02
N ASP A 49 13.48 0.56 -5.30
CA ASP A 49 14.86 0.21 -5.14
C ASP A 49 15.00 -0.75 -3.96
N SER A 50 15.40 -1.98 -4.26
CA SER A 50 15.56 -3.03 -3.25
C SER A 50 16.87 -2.92 -2.48
N ASP A 51 17.86 -2.20 -3.01
CA ASP A 51 19.15 -1.97 -2.36
C ASP A 51 19.01 -0.87 -1.29
N GLU A 52 18.25 0.19 -1.59
CA GLU A 52 17.95 1.28 -0.65
C GLU A 52 16.64 1.10 0.13
N ASP A 53 15.93 -0.01 -0.10
CA ASP A 53 14.64 -0.38 0.49
C ASP A 53 13.59 0.76 0.40
N ARG A 54 13.52 1.44 -0.75
CA ARG A 54 12.65 2.61 -0.94
C ARG A 54 12.10 2.75 -2.35
N TRP A 55 10.97 3.42 -2.47
CA TRP A 55 10.42 3.83 -3.76
C TRP A 55 11.26 4.97 -4.36
N THR A 56 11.93 4.71 -5.48
CA THR A 56 12.67 5.71 -6.26
C THR A 56 11.79 6.44 -7.26
N SER A 57 10.66 5.84 -7.65
CA SER A 57 9.62 6.51 -8.44
C SER A 57 8.25 6.18 -7.89
N ALA A 58 7.43 7.22 -7.70
CA ALA A 58 6.07 7.07 -7.22
C ALA A 58 5.17 6.46 -8.32
N PRO A 59 4.32 5.48 -7.99
CA PRO A 59 3.35 4.93 -8.93
C PRO A 59 2.29 5.96 -9.34
N SER A 60 1.70 5.77 -10.52
CA SER A 60 0.56 6.58 -10.95
C SER A 60 -0.68 6.29 -10.11
N LEU A 61 -1.16 7.33 -9.42
CA LEU A 61 -2.38 7.29 -8.60
C LEU A 61 -3.65 7.62 -9.39
N SER A 62 -3.53 7.93 -10.69
CA SER A 62 -4.67 8.24 -11.54
C SER A 62 -5.66 7.07 -11.59
N GLY A 63 -6.94 7.38 -11.38
CA GLY A 63 -8.03 6.41 -11.40
C GLY A 63 -8.15 5.53 -10.16
N ILE A 64 -7.28 5.69 -9.14
CA ILE A 64 -7.53 5.06 -7.84
C ILE A 64 -8.60 5.88 -7.13
N ARG A 65 -9.69 5.21 -6.76
CA ARG A 65 -10.69 5.81 -5.88
C ARG A 65 -10.15 5.74 -4.46
N ILE A 66 -9.43 6.79 -4.07
CA ILE A 66 -9.26 7.10 -2.65
C ILE A 66 -10.70 7.27 -2.12
N PRO A 67 -11.10 6.61 -1.02
CA PRO A 67 -12.34 6.99 -0.36
C PRO A 67 -12.18 8.45 0.08
N ASP A 68 -12.65 9.35 -0.78
CA ASP A 68 -12.92 10.73 -0.44
C ASP A 68 -14.02 10.65 0.62
N ASP A 69 -13.70 10.98 1.87
CA ASP A 69 -14.69 11.03 2.95
C ASP A 69 -15.81 11.97 2.49
N PRO A 70 -17.01 11.45 2.15
CA PRO A 70 -18.12 12.32 1.88
C PRO A 70 -18.72 12.63 3.24
N GLU A 71 -18.48 13.86 3.73
CA GLU A 71 -19.17 14.49 4.85
C GLU A 71 -20.49 13.78 5.21
N ARG A 72 -20.58 13.19 6.41
CA ARG A 72 -21.85 12.65 6.94
C ARG A 72 -22.11 13.10 8.37
#